data_AF-A0A7J4NK25-F1
#
_entry.id   AF-A0A7J4NK25-F1
#
_cell.length_a   1.000
_cell.length_b   1.000
_cell.length_c   1.000
_cell.angle_alpha   90.00
_cell.angle_beta   90.00
_cell.angle_gamma   90.00
#
_symmetry.space_group_name_H-M   'P 1'
#
loop_
_entity.id
_entity.type
_entity.pdbx_description
1 polymer ?
#
loop_
_entity_poly.entity_id
_entity_poly.type
_entity_poly.pdbx_seq_one_letter_code
_entity_poly.pdbx_strand_id
1 'polypeptide(L)'
;MVGDGGGWNPEKPGHDLLDILKDEIRTKGQPSAERVREIANLTGTTAAKVRGVIGYYSELKSDDSTVRVCMGESCRARGSEAVAESLAKDGETVGALHCAGLCTSGPAILREERMVPMGCTGTGLQLFVSMDSISQGLGAEEVVRSLIQELDDTVSITRTGSRGLFHLEPMIEVDIDGARHAFGPIQPGEVPSLVQAISNGSANEHPAAL
;
A
#
# COMPACT_ATOMS: atom_id res chain seq x y z
N MET A 1 12.44 -35.10 33.85
CA MET A 1 12.41 -33.62 33.91
C MET A 1 13.54 -33.12 33.03
N VAL A 2 13.26 -32.93 31.75
CA VAL A 2 14.21 -32.37 30.77
C VAL A 2 14.21 -30.87 31.01
N GLY A 3 15.36 -30.30 31.35
CA GLY A 3 15.50 -28.89 31.73
C GLY A 3 15.14 -27.94 30.58
N ASP A 4 14.56 -26.79 30.94
CA ASP A 4 14.39 -25.60 30.10
C ASP A 4 15.65 -25.40 29.24
N GLY A 5 15.63 -25.52 27.92
CA GLY A 5 14.65 -24.94 26.98
C GLY A 5 15.37 -24.07 25.92
N GLY A 6 16.68 -24.24 25.73
CA GLY A 6 17.50 -23.57 24.71
C GLY A 6 17.49 -24.27 23.36
N GLY A 7 16.31 -24.66 22.85
CA GLY A 7 16.17 -25.18 21.48
C GLY A 7 16.39 -24.07 20.46
N TRP A 8 17.02 -24.39 19.32
CA TRP A 8 17.04 -23.51 18.16
C TRP A 8 15.61 -23.13 17.78
N ASN A 9 15.27 -21.85 17.89
CA ASN A 9 14.00 -21.30 17.45
C ASN A 9 14.28 -20.25 16.36
N PRO A 10 14.01 -20.56 15.07
CA PRO A 10 14.24 -19.60 13.98
C PRO A 10 13.35 -18.37 14.09
N GLU A 11 12.26 -18.44 14.86
CA GLU A 11 11.32 -17.36 15.09
C GLU A 11 11.80 -16.37 16.16
N LYS A 12 12.97 -16.56 16.79
CA LYS A 12 13.53 -15.58 17.76
C LYS A 12 14.65 -14.72 17.13
N PRO A 13 14.58 -13.38 17.25
CA PRO A 13 13.63 -12.60 18.04
C PRO A 13 12.30 -12.29 17.33
N GLY A 14 12.06 -12.81 16.12
CA GLY A 14 10.76 -12.73 15.45
C GLY A 14 10.39 -11.31 15.03
N HIS A 15 9.10 -11.09 14.78
CA HIS A 15 8.55 -9.77 14.45
C HIS A 15 8.56 -8.81 15.65
N ASP A 16 8.44 -9.32 16.88
CA ASP A 16 8.44 -8.52 18.12
C ASP A 16 9.59 -7.52 18.23
N LEU A 17 10.82 -7.92 17.84
CA LEU A 17 11.95 -7.01 17.83
C LEU A 17 11.75 -5.86 16.86
N LEU A 18 11.23 -6.16 15.66
CA LEU A 18 11.01 -5.14 14.65
C LEU A 18 9.90 -4.18 15.10
N ASP A 19 8.83 -4.68 15.72
CA ASP A 19 7.72 -3.85 16.20
C ASP A 19 8.15 -2.92 17.33
N ILE A 20 8.91 -3.43 18.31
CA ILE A 20 9.49 -2.60 19.39
C ILE A 20 10.41 -1.53 18.81
N LEU A 21 11.28 -1.88 17.86
CA LEU A 21 12.21 -0.93 17.26
C LEU A 21 11.50 0.13 16.41
N LYS A 22 10.45 -0.25 15.66
CA LYS A 22 9.61 0.68 14.91
C LYS A 22 8.98 1.72 15.83
N ASP A 23 8.35 1.27 16.92
CA ASP A 23 7.70 2.19 17.85
C ASP A 23 8.72 3.07 18.62
N GLU A 24 9.81 2.48 19.12
CA GLU A 24 10.86 3.22 19.84
C GLU A 24 11.50 4.29 18.96
N ILE A 25 11.90 3.96 17.74
CA ILE A 25 12.57 4.90 16.83
C ILE A 25 11.62 6.00 16.36
N ARG A 26 10.36 5.66 16.08
CA ARG A 26 9.34 6.64 15.68
C ARG A 26 9.01 7.61 16.80
N THR A 27 8.89 7.15 18.04
CA THR A 27 8.41 7.98 19.17
C THR A 27 9.53 8.70 19.91
N LYS A 28 10.73 8.12 19.97
CA LYS A 28 11.85 8.62 20.81
C LYS A 28 13.15 8.82 20.03
N GLY A 29 13.20 8.45 18.75
CA GLY A 29 14.42 8.49 17.95
C GLY A 29 15.36 7.32 18.23
N GLN A 30 16.63 7.45 17.82
CA GLN A 30 17.59 6.35 17.91
C GLN A 30 17.82 5.89 19.36
N PRO A 31 17.69 4.58 19.66
CA PRO A 31 17.82 4.09 21.03
C PRO A 31 19.25 4.21 21.54
N SER A 32 19.38 4.61 22.80
CA SER A 32 20.67 4.65 23.50
C SER A 32 21.28 3.24 23.63
N ALA A 33 22.58 3.16 23.93
CA ALA A 33 23.23 1.87 24.15
C ALA A 33 22.61 1.07 25.32
N GLU A 34 22.07 1.76 26.32
CA GLU A 34 21.34 1.14 27.43
C GLU A 34 20.01 0.58 26.95
N ARG A 35 19.23 1.38 26.21
CA ARG A 35 17.93 0.96 25.68
C ARG A 35 18.06 -0.22 24.71
N VAL A 36 19.12 -0.26 23.91
CA VAL A 36 19.45 -1.40 23.04
C VAL A 36 19.65 -2.69 23.85
N ARG A 37 20.27 -2.62 25.04
CA ARG A 37 20.43 -3.80 25.92
C ARG A 37 19.10 -4.23 26.54
N GLU A 38 18.25 -3.29 26.91
CA GLU A 38 16.90 -3.60 27.40
C GLU A 38 16.07 -4.31 26.33
N ILE A 39 16.03 -3.77 25.11
CA ILE A 39 15.30 -4.37 23.98
C ILE A 39 15.82 -5.78 23.69
N ALA A 40 17.15 -5.98 23.78
CA ALA A 40 17.75 -7.29 23.62
C ALA A 40 17.23 -8.30 24.66
N ASN A 41 17.13 -7.89 25.93
CA ASN A 41 16.57 -8.74 26.99
C ASN A 41 15.07 -9.02 26.77
N LEU A 42 14.29 -8.00 26.41
CA LEU A 42 12.84 -8.13 26.15
C LEU A 42 12.53 -9.12 25.02
N THR A 43 13.38 -9.13 23.99
CA THR A 43 13.19 -9.95 22.78
C THR A 43 13.98 -11.27 22.81
N GLY A 44 14.63 -11.58 23.93
CA GLY A 44 15.44 -12.80 24.08
C GLY A 44 16.59 -12.91 23.09
N THR A 45 17.25 -11.79 22.78
CA THR A 45 18.36 -11.70 21.83
C THR A 45 19.57 -10.94 22.38
N THR A 46 20.55 -10.61 21.53
CA THR A 46 21.76 -9.88 21.93
C THR A 46 21.71 -8.43 21.46
N ALA A 47 22.37 -7.53 22.20
CA ALA A 47 22.53 -6.14 21.79
C ALA A 47 23.17 -6.00 20.40
N ALA A 48 24.08 -6.91 20.03
CA ALA A 48 24.66 -6.95 18.69
C ALA A 48 23.62 -7.24 17.60
N LYS A 49 22.68 -8.17 17.83
CA LYS A 49 21.60 -8.47 16.88
C LYS A 49 20.63 -7.29 16.76
N VAL A 50 20.27 -6.65 17.88
CA VAL A 50 19.45 -5.42 17.88
C VAL A 50 20.12 -4.32 17.05
N ARG A 51 21.42 -4.04 17.27
CA ARG A 51 22.18 -3.06 16.49
C ARG A 51 22.28 -3.43 15.02
N GLY A 52 22.47 -4.72 14.72
CA GLY A 52 22.47 -5.24 13.36
C GLY A 52 21.15 -4.96 12.64
N VAL A 53 20.02 -5.24 13.30
CA VAL A 53 18.68 -4.98 12.77
C VAL A 53 18.46 -3.49 12.50
N ILE A 54 18.80 -2.61 13.46
CA ILE A 54 18.73 -1.14 13.28
C ILE A 54 19.55 -0.69 12.06
N GLY A 55 20.74 -1.25 11.86
CA GLY A 55 21.60 -0.90 10.73
C GLY A 55 21.16 -1.49 9.38
N TYR A 56 20.48 -2.64 9.42
CA TYR A 56 20.11 -3.40 8.24
C TYR A 56 18.83 -2.89 7.57
N TYR A 57 17.76 -2.68 8.34
CA TYR A 57 16.48 -2.26 7.78
C TYR A 57 16.46 -0.76 7.51
N SER A 58 16.18 -0.38 6.26
CA SER A 58 16.05 1.02 5.86
C SER A 58 14.96 1.76 6.63
N GLU A 59 13.87 1.08 6.97
CA GLU A 59 12.74 1.65 7.73
C GLU A 59 13.10 2.08 9.16
N LEU A 60 14.16 1.50 9.75
CA LEU A 60 14.61 1.84 11.11
C LEU A 60 15.65 2.96 11.11
N LYS A 61 16.08 3.43 9.93
CA LYS A 61 16.93 4.61 9.84
C LYS A 61 16.06 5.82 10.15
N SER A 62 16.57 6.70 11.03
CA SER A 62 15.91 7.97 11.30
C SER A 62 15.83 8.77 10.01
N ASP A 63 14.62 9.11 9.61
CA ASP A 63 14.30 9.97 8.47
C ASP A 63 13.33 11.03 8.99
N ASP A 64 13.66 12.30 8.78
CA ASP A 64 12.80 13.44 9.12
C ASP A 64 11.77 13.73 8.02
N SER A 65 11.71 12.87 7.01
CA SER A 65 10.69 12.95 5.97
C SER A 65 9.28 12.80 6.51
N THR A 66 8.43 13.75 6.16
CA THR A 66 6.99 13.71 6.39
C THR A 66 6.28 12.88 5.31
N VAL A 67 6.92 12.75 4.13
CA VAL A 67 6.47 11.93 3.01
C VAL A 67 7.66 11.31 2.30
N ARG A 68 7.55 10.04 1.90
CA ARG A 68 8.56 9.38 1.05
C ARG A 68 7.99 9.12 -0.34
N VAL A 69 8.68 9.58 -1.38
CA VAL A 69 8.25 9.38 -2.77
C VAL A 69 8.95 8.17 -3.37
N CYS A 70 8.20 7.30 -4.03
CA CYS A 70 8.75 6.16 -4.76
C CYS A 70 9.62 6.62 -5.93
N MET A 71 10.88 6.21 -5.92
CA MET A 71 11.90 6.49 -6.93
C MET A 71 12.28 5.24 -7.73
N GLY A 72 11.42 4.21 -7.73
CA GLY A 72 11.57 3.04 -8.58
C GLY A 72 11.39 3.41 -10.06
N GLU A 73 11.85 2.54 -10.95
CA GLU A 73 11.92 2.81 -12.40
C GLU A 73 10.55 3.20 -12.99
N SER A 74 9.49 2.47 -12.64
CA SER A 74 8.14 2.78 -13.12
C SER A 74 7.63 4.13 -12.60
N CYS A 75 7.97 4.51 -11.36
CA CYS A 75 7.56 5.79 -10.80
C CYS A 75 8.36 6.94 -11.42
N ARG A 76 9.66 6.77 -11.64
CA ARG A 76 10.50 7.74 -12.36
C ARG A 76 10.02 7.96 -13.79
N ALA A 77 9.71 6.89 -14.51
CA ALA A 77 9.14 6.95 -15.86
C ALA A 77 7.80 7.71 -15.90
N ARG A 78 7.08 7.78 -14.77
CA ARG A 78 5.82 8.51 -14.60
C ARG A 78 6.00 9.87 -13.91
N GLY A 79 7.23 10.37 -13.78
CA GLY A 79 7.51 11.71 -13.27
C GLY A 79 7.51 11.83 -11.74
N SER A 80 7.95 10.81 -11.00
CA SER A 80 8.04 10.87 -9.53
C SER A 80 8.89 12.01 -9.00
N GLU A 81 9.87 12.48 -9.78
CA GLU A 81 10.69 13.66 -9.44
C GLU A 81 9.84 14.93 -9.36
N ALA A 82 8.93 15.15 -10.32
CA ALA A 82 8.01 16.28 -10.29
C ALA A 82 7.03 16.19 -9.10
N VAL A 83 6.59 14.99 -8.73
CA VAL A 83 5.77 14.77 -7.53
C VAL A 83 6.55 15.14 -6.26
N ALA A 84 7.81 14.72 -6.15
CA ALA A 84 8.68 15.09 -5.04
C ALA A 84 8.91 16.60 -4.95
N GLU A 85 9.17 17.26 -6.09
CA GLU A 85 9.33 18.72 -6.13
C GLU A 85 8.04 19.46 -5.73
N SER A 86 6.86 18.97 -6.16
CA SER A 86 5.58 19.56 -5.77
C SER A 86 5.35 19.46 -4.26
N LEU A 87 5.53 18.27 -3.69
CA LEU A 87 5.35 18.05 -2.25
C LEU A 87 6.30 18.91 -1.42
N ALA A 88 7.56 19.05 -1.87
CA ALA A 88 8.52 19.92 -1.20
C ALA A 88 8.09 21.40 -1.24
N LYS A 89 7.51 21.86 -2.37
CA LYS A 89 6.94 23.22 -2.48
C LYS A 89 5.74 23.43 -1.56
N ASP A 90 4.97 22.37 -1.32
CA ASP A 90 3.82 22.37 -0.41
C ASP A 90 4.24 22.29 1.08
N GLY A 91 5.55 22.25 1.37
CA GLY A 91 6.11 22.32 2.72
C GLY A 91 6.43 20.96 3.35
N GLU A 92 6.36 19.87 2.58
CA GLU A 92 6.72 18.54 3.05
C GLU A 92 8.25 18.36 3.12
N THR A 93 8.74 17.62 4.12
CA THR A 93 10.10 17.08 4.08
C THR A 93 10.07 15.79 3.27
N VAL A 94 10.62 15.84 2.05
CA VAL A 94 10.51 14.73 1.09
C VAL A 94 11.69 13.77 1.19
N GLY A 95 11.40 12.54 1.62
CA GLY A 95 12.33 11.41 1.57
C GLY A 95 12.16 10.57 0.31
N ALA A 96 13.08 9.64 0.09
CA ALA A 96 13.02 8.71 -1.04
C ALA A 96 12.66 7.29 -0.57
N LEU A 97 11.73 6.67 -1.27
CA LEU A 97 11.41 5.25 -1.19
C LEU A 97 11.93 4.56 -2.45
N HIS A 98 12.57 3.40 -2.34
CA HIS A 98 13.07 2.70 -3.53
C HIS A 98 11.95 2.12 -4.41
N CYS A 99 11.03 1.35 -3.83
CA CYS A 99 9.90 0.78 -4.56
C CYS A 99 8.69 0.66 -3.65
N ALA A 100 7.53 1.11 -4.12
CA ALA A 100 6.25 1.02 -3.43
C ALA A 100 5.43 -0.22 -3.84
N GLY A 101 5.86 -0.98 -4.84
CA GLY A 101 5.07 -2.08 -5.42
C GLY A 101 3.81 -1.63 -6.18
N LEU A 102 3.62 -0.32 -6.36
CA LEU A 102 2.46 0.30 -7.01
C LEU A 102 2.79 0.79 -8.44
N CYS A 103 3.50 -0.03 -9.22
CA CYS A 103 4.06 0.38 -10.50
C CYS A 103 2.99 0.82 -11.53
N THR A 104 1.80 0.20 -11.50
CA THR A 104 0.66 0.50 -12.38
C THR A 104 -0.02 1.83 -12.04
N SER A 105 -0.10 2.17 -10.76
CA SER A 105 -0.73 3.38 -10.22
C SER A 105 0.27 4.46 -9.79
N GLY A 106 1.53 4.36 -10.20
CA GLY A 106 2.58 5.30 -9.82
C GLY A 106 2.37 6.73 -10.38
N PRO A 107 3.18 7.72 -9.99
CA PRO A 107 4.07 7.71 -8.83
C PRO A 107 3.32 7.40 -7.53
N ALA A 108 3.98 6.78 -6.56
CA ALA A 108 3.38 6.46 -5.27
C ALA A 108 4.14 7.16 -4.15
N ILE A 109 3.43 7.49 -3.09
CA ILE A 109 4.00 8.10 -1.89
C ILE A 109 3.69 7.25 -0.66
N LEU A 110 4.55 7.34 0.34
CA LEU A 110 4.34 6.78 1.66
C LEU A 110 4.15 7.94 2.63
N ARG A 111 2.94 8.07 3.17
CA ARG A 111 2.55 9.07 4.18
C ARG A 111 1.86 8.34 5.32
N GLU A 112 2.30 8.58 6.56
CA GLU A 112 1.70 7.94 7.75
C GLU A 112 1.55 6.41 7.63
N GLU A 113 2.59 5.73 7.13
CA GLU A 113 2.61 4.27 6.86
C GLU A 113 1.62 3.77 5.79
N ARG A 114 0.88 4.67 5.13
CA ARG A 114 0.01 4.34 4.01
C ARG A 114 0.68 4.63 2.68
N MET A 115 0.67 3.63 1.81
CA MET A 115 1.04 3.80 0.40
C MET A 115 -0.14 4.41 -0.34
N VAL A 116 0.08 5.60 -0.93
CA VAL A 116 -0.92 6.33 -1.68
C VAL A 116 -0.44 6.44 -3.13
N PRO A 117 -1.16 5.87 -4.11
CA PRO A 117 -0.89 6.14 -5.50
C PRO A 117 -1.30 7.58 -5.85
N MET A 118 -0.47 8.27 -6.61
CA MET A 118 -0.75 9.62 -7.10
C MET A 118 -1.41 9.60 -8.49
N GLY A 119 -1.36 8.46 -9.18
CA GLY A 119 -1.98 8.30 -10.50
C GLY A 119 -3.45 7.91 -10.39
N CYS A 120 -4.34 8.89 -10.49
CA CYS A 120 -5.79 8.69 -10.64
C CYS A 120 -6.39 9.68 -11.67
N THR A 121 -7.58 9.36 -12.19
CA THR A 121 -8.44 10.34 -12.87
C THR A 121 -9.42 10.94 -11.84
N GLY A 122 -9.96 12.14 -12.06
CA GLY A 122 -11.07 12.72 -11.28
C GLY A 122 -10.86 12.85 -9.75
N THR A 123 -11.93 13.20 -9.02
CA THR A 123 -11.88 13.43 -7.55
C THR A 123 -13.08 12.88 -6.77
N GLY A 124 -14.05 12.25 -7.43
CA GLY A 124 -15.25 11.73 -6.76
C GLY A 124 -15.08 10.29 -6.26
N LEU A 125 -16.00 9.40 -6.63
CA LEU A 125 -16.04 8.01 -6.17
C LEU A 125 -14.74 7.28 -6.48
N GLN A 126 -14.05 6.81 -5.44
CA GLN A 126 -12.74 6.17 -5.55
C GLN A 126 -12.90 4.73 -6.02
N LEU A 127 -12.55 4.50 -7.28
CA LEU A 127 -12.55 3.21 -7.93
C LEU A 127 -11.13 2.75 -8.23
N PHE A 128 -10.92 1.45 -8.12
CA PHE A 128 -9.65 0.80 -8.37
C PHE A 128 -9.89 -0.33 -9.33
N VAL A 129 -9.32 -0.24 -10.52
CA VAL A 129 -9.59 -1.20 -11.58
C VAL A 129 -8.27 -1.81 -12.01
N SER A 130 -8.17 -3.14 -11.99
CA SER A 130 -6.95 -3.82 -12.41
C SER A 130 -6.62 -3.49 -13.87
N MET A 131 -5.33 -3.30 -14.12
CA MET A 131 -4.75 -3.16 -15.46
C MET A 131 -3.66 -4.21 -15.72
N ASP A 132 -3.65 -5.30 -14.97
CA ASP A 132 -2.74 -6.40 -15.26
C ASP A 132 -3.04 -7.02 -16.64
N SER A 133 -2.10 -7.76 -17.20
CA SER A 133 -2.20 -8.32 -18.55
C SER A 133 -3.43 -9.21 -18.78
N ILE A 134 -3.87 -9.95 -17.76
CA ILE A 134 -5.08 -10.78 -17.83
C ILE A 134 -6.31 -9.89 -17.81
N SER A 135 -6.40 -8.95 -16.87
CA SER A 135 -7.49 -7.98 -16.81
C SER A 135 -7.65 -7.21 -18.13
N GLN A 136 -6.53 -6.75 -18.70
CA GLN A 136 -6.49 -6.11 -20.03
C GLN A 136 -7.02 -7.03 -21.13
N GLY A 137 -6.57 -8.30 -21.16
CA GLY A 137 -7.04 -9.29 -22.13
C GLY A 137 -8.53 -9.67 -21.98
N LEU A 138 -9.10 -9.48 -20.79
CA LEU A 138 -10.51 -9.75 -20.48
C LEU A 138 -11.41 -8.51 -20.61
N GLY A 139 -10.88 -7.38 -21.08
CA GLY A 139 -11.66 -6.18 -21.39
C GLY A 139 -11.72 -5.13 -20.28
N ALA A 140 -10.68 -5.03 -19.44
CA ALA A 140 -10.62 -4.00 -18.38
C ALA A 140 -10.72 -2.56 -18.92
N GLU A 141 -10.28 -2.28 -20.15
CA GLU A 141 -10.42 -0.95 -20.74
C GLU A 141 -11.86 -0.62 -21.13
N GLU A 142 -12.63 -1.62 -21.59
CA GLU A 142 -14.06 -1.49 -21.84
C GLU A 142 -14.82 -1.24 -20.54
N VAL A 143 -14.44 -1.92 -19.45
CA VAL A 143 -14.97 -1.67 -18.11
C VAL A 143 -14.70 -0.24 -17.66
N VAL A 144 -13.45 0.24 -17.77
CA VAL A 144 -13.08 1.63 -17.43
C VAL A 144 -13.84 2.64 -18.27
N ARG A 145 -13.98 2.42 -19.60
CA ARG A 145 -14.76 3.30 -20.46
C ARG A 145 -16.22 3.37 -20.04
N SER A 146 -16.82 2.23 -19.67
CA SER A 146 -18.20 2.21 -19.16
C SER A 146 -18.31 2.95 -17.84
N LEU A 147 -17.34 2.83 -16.93
CA LEU A 147 -17.34 3.57 -15.66
C LEU A 147 -17.29 5.09 -15.88
N ILE A 148 -16.43 5.55 -16.80
CA ILE A 148 -16.35 6.96 -17.17
C ILE A 148 -17.68 7.44 -17.78
N GLN A 149 -18.33 6.61 -18.60
CA GLN A 149 -19.64 6.97 -19.18
C GLN A 149 -20.76 7.09 -18.14
N GLU A 150 -20.78 6.20 -17.15
CA GLU A 150 -21.83 6.17 -16.12
C GLU A 150 -21.65 7.27 -15.05
N LEU A 151 -20.40 7.64 -14.75
CA LEU A 151 -20.07 8.52 -13.62
C LEU A 151 -19.47 9.87 -14.02
N ASP A 152 -19.04 10.05 -15.26
CA ASP A 152 -18.44 11.28 -15.80
C ASP A 152 -17.32 11.84 -14.88
N ASP A 153 -17.28 13.16 -14.63
CA ASP A 153 -16.27 13.80 -13.78
C ASP A 153 -16.34 13.38 -12.29
N THR A 154 -17.37 12.65 -11.88
CA THR A 154 -17.53 12.18 -10.50
C THR A 154 -16.81 10.87 -10.22
N VAL A 155 -16.16 10.25 -11.22
CA VAL A 155 -15.36 9.04 -11.00
C VAL A 155 -13.91 9.38 -10.71
N SER A 156 -13.33 8.72 -9.71
CA SER A 156 -11.89 8.72 -9.50
C SER A 156 -11.28 7.34 -9.70
N ILE A 157 -10.63 7.10 -10.84
CA ILE A 157 -10.13 5.77 -11.21
C ILE A 157 -8.63 5.70 -10.98
N THR A 158 -8.22 4.82 -10.08
CA THR A 158 -6.83 4.39 -9.90
C THR A 158 -6.62 3.03 -10.57
N ARG A 159 -5.65 2.91 -11.48
CA ARG A 159 -5.38 1.63 -12.17
C ARG A 159 -4.45 0.76 -11.34
N THR A 160 -4.90 -0.40 -10.87
CA THR A 160 -4.14 -1.29 -9.98
C THR A 160 -3.45 -2.43 -10.71
N GLY A 161 -2.49 -3.08 -10.06
CA GLY A 161 -1.97 -4.38 -10.52
C GLY A 161 -2.88 -5.52 -10.06
N SER A 162 -2.58 -6.74 -10.51
CA SER A 162 -3.34 -7.93 -10.11
C SER A 162 -3.18 -8.24 -8.62
N ARG A 163 -4.24 -8.74 -7.99
CA ARG A 163 -4.20 -9.38 -6.67
C ARG A 163 -3.87 -10.88 -6.72
N GLY A 164 -3.56 -11.42 -7.91
CA GLY A 164 -3.34 -12.85 -8.13
C GLY A 164 -4.64 -13.69 -8.19
N LEU A 165 -5.80 -13.05 -8.07
CA LEU A 165 -7.12 -13.67 -8.15
C LEU A 165 -7.63 -13.63 -9.60
N PHE A 166 -6.88 -14.23 -10.52
CA PHE A 166 -7.12 -14.08 -11.97
C PHE A 166 -8.51 -14.51 -12.46
N HIS A 167 -9.20 -15.37 -11.71
CA HIS A 167 -10.58 -15.81 -12.00
C HIS A 167 -11.64 -14.74 -11.70
N LEU A 168 -11.27 -13.66 -11.01
CA LEU A 168 -12.12 -12.52 -10.68
C LEU A 168 -11.81 -11.29 -11.54
N GLU A 169 -10.89 -11.41 -12.51
CA GLU A 169 -10.58 -10.33 -13.43
C GLU A 169 -11.62 -10.26 -14.57
N PRO A 170 -12.00 -9.07 -15.07
CA PRO A 170 -11.64 -7.74 -14.55
C PRO A 170 -12.27 -7.46 -13.19
N MET A 171 -11.44 -7.06 -12.22
CA MET A 171 -11.89 -6.69 -10.88
C MET A 171 -12.00 -5.17 -10.75
N ILE A 172 -13.11 -4.72 -10.17
CA ILE A 172 -13.30 -3.35 -9.69
C ILE A 172 -13.30 -3.41 -8.17
N GLU A 173 -12.59 -2.49 -7.54
CA GLU A 173 -12.77 -2.21 -6.12
C GLU A 173 -13.26 -0.77 -5.95
N VAL A 174 -14.05 -0.53 -4.92
CA VAL A 174 -14.56 0.79 -4.56
C VAL A 174 -14.26 1.06 -3.10
N ASP A 175 -13.86 2.30 -2.81
CA ASP A 175 -13.79 2.78 -1.43
C ASP A 175 -15.18 3.22 -0.98
N ILE A 176 -15.73 2.51 0.01
CA ILE A 176 -16.99 2.86 0.68
C ILE A 176 -16.68 2.96 2.17
N ASP A 177 -16.90 4.14 2.75
CA ASP A 177 -16.64 4.42 4.17
C ASP A 177 -15.22 4.03 4.66
N GLY A 178 -14.21 4.17 3.79
CA GLY A 178 -12.81 3.82 4.11
C GLY A 178 -12.50 2.32 4.01
N ALA A 179 -13.46 1.51 3.58
CA ALA A 179 -13.29 0.08 3.32
C ALA A 179 -13.25 -0.19 1.82
N ARG A 180 -12.39 -1.14 1.42
CA ARG A 180 -12.26 -1.57 0.02
C ARG A 180 -13.18 -2.73 -0.26
N HIS A 181 -14.25 -2.47 -1.02
CA HIS A 181 -15.20 -3.49 -1.47
C HIS A 181 -14.84 -3.94 -2.88
N ALA A 182 -14.71 -5.24 -3.10
CA ALA A 182 -14.28 -5.79 -4.38
C ALA A 182 -15.45 -6.42 -5.14
N PHE A 183 -15.42 -6.29 -6.45
CA PHE A 183 -16.41 -6.77 -7.40
C PHE A 183 -15.70 -7.46 -8.55
N GLY A 184 -16.04 -8.71 -8.81
CA GLY A 184 -15.42 -9.45 -9.89
C GLY A 184 -15.95 -10.88 -10.04
N PRO A 185 -15.86 -11.47 -11.24
CA PRO A 185 -15.48 -10.82 -12.51
C PRO A 185 -16.57 -9.85 -12.98
N ILE A 186 -16.18 -8.69 -13.52
CA ILE A 186 -17.12 -7.71 -14.08
C ILE A 186 -16.95 -7.64 -15.59
N GLN A 187 -18.04 -7.84 -16.32
CA GLN A 187 -18.13 -7.54 -17.74
C GLN A 187 -18.52 -6.07 -17.96
N PRO A 188 -18.13 -5.45 -19.09
CA PRO A 188 -18.48 -4.06 -19.39
C PRO A 188 -19.99 -3.78 -19.30
N GLY A 189 -20.83 -4.72 -19.71
CA GLY A 189 -22.30 -4.58 -19.65
C GLY A 189 -22.90 -4.63 -18.24
N GLU A 190 -22.15 -5.05 -17.22
CA GLU A 190 -22.57 -5.13 -15.82
C GLU A 190 -22.19 -3.86 -15.03
N VAL A 191 -21.41 -2.96 -15.63
CA VAL A 191 -21.00 -1.71 -14.99
C VAL A 191 -22.18 -0.81 -14.59
N PRO A 192 -23.22 -0.61 -15.44
CA PRO A 192 -24.36 0.23 -15.04
C PRO A 192 -25.10 -0.29 -13.80
N SER A 193 -25.31 -1.62 -13.70
CA SER A 193 -25.96 -2.21 -12.52
C SER A 193 -25.10 -2.10 -11.27
N LEU A 194 -23.77 -2.24 -11.40
CA LEU A 194 -22.84 -2.04 -10.29
C LEU A 194 -22.85 -0.60 -9.80
N VAL A 195 -22.77 0.38 -10.71
CA VAL A 195 -22.83 1.81 -10.37
C VAL A 195 -24.14 2.16 -9.68
N GLN A 196 -25.26 1.61 -10.16
CA GLN A 196 -26.56 1.79 -9.52
C GLN A 196 -26.58 1.21 -8.10
N ALA A 197 -26.05 0.00 -7.89
CA ALA A 197 -25.97 -0.65 -6.59
C ALA A 197 -25.03 0.08 -5.60
N ILE A 198 -23.98 0.73 -6.10
CA ILE A 198 -23.13 1.58 -5.26
C ILE A 198 -23.91 2.84 -4.87
N SER A 199 -24.53 3.50 -5.84
CA SER A 199 -25.20 4.80 -5.65
C SER A 199 -26.42 4.74 -4.73
N ASN A 200 -27.12 3.61 -4.67
CA ASN A 200 -28.28 3.39 -3.80
C ASN A 200 -27.91 2.77 -2.44
N GLY A 201 -26.63 2.50 -2.18
CA GLY A 201 -26.15 1.88 -0.93
C GLY A 201 -26.38 0.36 -0.84
N SER A 202 -26.74 -0.32 -1.93
CA SER A 202 -26.96 -1.78 -1.98
C SER A 202 -25.79 -2.56 -2.60
N ALA A 203 -24.57 -2.02 -2.50
CA ALA A 203 -23.40 -2.57 -3.21
C ALA A 203 -23.15 -4.05 -2.85
N ASN A 204 -23.32 -4.42 -1.58
CA ASN A 204 -23.13 -5.80 -1.09
C ASN A 204 -24.19 -6.79 -1.63
N GLU A 205 -25.28 -6.30 -2.22
CA GLU A 205 -26.31 -7.14 -2.83
C GLU A 205 -26.05 -7.40 -4.32
N HIS A 206 -25.06 -6.74 -4.92
CA HIS A 206 -24.71 -6.94 -6.31
C HIS A 206 -24.18 -8.37 -6.53
N PRO A 207 -24.57 -9.09 -7.61
CA PRO A 207 -24.16 -10.48 -7.83
C PRO A 207 -22.65 -10.72 -7.90
N ALA A 208 -21.88 -9.68 -8.21
CA ALA A 208 -20.43 -9.72 -8.31
C ALA A 208 -19.69 -9.32 -7.02
N ALA A 209 -20.40 -9.00 -5.92
CA ALA A 209 -19.78 -8.65 -4.64
C ALA A 209 -19.03 -9.85 -4.03
N LEU A 210 -17.90 -9.58 -3.36
CA LEU A 210 -16.95 -10.58 -2.83
C LEU A 210 -16.82 -10.52 -1.29
#